data_AF-A0A1B6M2Z0-F1
#
_entry.id   AF-A0A1B6M2Z0-F1
#
_cell.length_a   1.000
_cell.length_b   1.000
_cell.length_c   1.000
_cell.angle_alpha   90.00
_cell.angle_beta   90.00
_cell.angle_gamma   90.00
#
_symmetry.space_group_name_H-M   'P 1'
#
loop_
_entity.id
_entity.type
_entity.pdbx_description
1 polymer ?
#
loop_
_entity_poly.entity_id
_entity_poly.type
_entity_poly.pdbx_seq_one_letter_code
_entity_poly.pdbx_strand_id
1 'polypeptide(L)'
;AAVCNAHARSDSVLMELCQDTSYSSNMIIATKSIKILSQVLCYCFREELAGPGLDERLDAVESLFLLLAATCTHTDTMRSILRCIVNLCNVQKTLCPRFVQLIATCLVEDMADWCSALLCEALGAIGGMQQHATQAFLPHLLKKLGQLSSIASGPEDTKVMLCTLVFQCVSAAQWKSINAQSTIEEAVRTTNLWANYRIARSAARYGHLSVCAGIVGQLHEHVSSEHLHFWLLTLEELSVGEACLRGEGGLIARLGAATSHHYKALAAIKAASTPAQSLVFQAEYMRLRCEMLQCLAQLVATCKSFCTAPPPAIAATIVQTTRDDLQKFGNITNRLRKCIKEFQTCGELYWKL
;
A
#
# COMPACT_ATOMS: atom_id res chain seq x y z
N ALA A 1 2.83 22.02 -21.90
CA ALA A 1 1.73 22.10 -22.88
C ALA A 1 2.20 22.74 -24.17
N ALA A 2 2.49 24.05 -24.23
CA ALA A 2 2.86 24.74 -25.49
C ALA A 2 4.05 24.10 -26.25
N VAL A 3 5.14 23.76 -25.56
CA VAL A 3 6.31 23.11 -26.18
C VAL A 3 5.99 21.70 -26.67
N CYS A 4 5.25 20.90 -25.89
CA CYS A 4 4.84 19.55 -26.32
C CYS A 4 3.87 19.59 -27.50
N ASN A 5 2.99 20.59 -27.57
CA ASN A 5 2.07 20.79 -28.67
C ASN A 5 2.80 21.08 -29.98
N ALA A 6 3.82 21.94 -29.94
CA ALA A 6 4.64 22.28 -31.10
C ALA A 6 5.41 21.08 -31.67
N HIS A 7 5.67 20.07 -30.84
CA HIS A 7 6.47 18.89 -31.20
C HIS A 7 5.67 17.58 -31.15
N ALA A 8 4.33 17.63 -31.10
CA ALA A 8 3.50 16.43 -31.07
C ALA A 8 3.59 15.64 -32.39
N ARG A 9 3.74 16.37 -33.51
CA ARG A 9 3.87 15.82 -34.87
C ARG A 9 5.26 15.23 -35.10
N SER A 10 5.33 14.17 -35.90
CA SER A 10 6.58 13.45 -36.24
C SER A 10 7.53 14.24 -37.14
N ASP A 11 7.03 15.23 -37.87
CA ASP A 11 7.78 16.12 -38.78
C ASP A 11 8.55 17.24 -38.06
N SER A 12 8.50 17.28 -36.73
CA SER A 12 9.27 18.24 -35.94
C SER A 12 10.74 17.83 -35.88
N VAL A 13 11.65 18.78 -36.16
CA VAL A 13 13.12 18.61 -36.06
C VAL A 13 13.56 18.02 -34.72
N LEU A 14 12.91 18.40 -33.61
CA LEU A 14 13.20 17.84 -32.29
C LEU A 14 12.85 16.35 -32.20
N MET A 15 11.76 15.93 -32.84
CA MET A 15 11.29 14.54 -32.79
C MET A 15 12.16 13.65 -33.68
N GLU A 16 12.52 14.13 -34.87
CA GLU A 16 13.48 13.47 -35.76
C GLU A 16 14.83 13.27 -35.05
N LEU A 17 15.39 14.35 -34.46
CA LEU A 17 16.62 14.26 -33.67
C LEU A 17 16.49 13.25 -32.52
N CYS A 18 15.38 13.24 -31.79
CA CYS A 18 15.19 12.33 -30.67
C CYS A 18 15.00 10.87 -31.13
N GLN A 19 14.37 10.64 -32.28
CA GLN A 19 14.23 9.30 -32.87
C GLN A 19 15.60 8.78 -33.30
N ASP A 20 16.38 9.55 -34.04
CA ASP A 20 17.73 9.16 -34.47
C ASP A 20 18.65 8.88 -33.29
N THR A 21 18.62 9.75 -32.28
CA THR A 21 19.49 9.64 -31.11
C THR A 21 18.99 8.65 -30.06
N SER A 22 17.75 8.15 -30.14
CA SER A 22 17.25 7.11 -29.22
C SER A 22 17.98 5.77 -29.38
N TYR A 23 18.63 5.55 -30.53
CA TYR A 23 19.46 4.37 -30.81
C TYR A 23 20.97 4.66 -30.77
N SER A 24 21.36 5.82 -30.19
CA SER A 24 22.76 6.20 -30.03
C SER A 24 23.54 5.17 -29.20
N SER A 25 24.78 4.88 -29.61
CA SER A 25 25.71 4.03 -28.85
C SER A 25 26.03 4.60 -27.45
N ASN A 26 25.91 5.92 -27.28
CA ASN A 26 25.98 6.55 -25.97
C ASN A 26 24.63 6.47 -25.25
N MET A 27 24.55 5.60 -24.24
CA MET A 27 23.36 5.32 -23.45
C MET A 27 22.80 6.55 -22.72
N ILE A 28 23.65 7.52 -22.36
CA ILE A 28 23.21 8.76 -21.71
C ILE A 28 22.44 9.63 -22.71
N ILE A 29 22.92 9.71 -23.96
CA ILE A 29 22.25 10.46 -25.03
C ILE A 29 20.92 9.79 -25.34
N ALA A 30 20.92 8.48 -25.59
CA ALA A 30 19.70 7.70 -25.84
C ALA A 30 18.66 7.88 -24.72
N THR A 31 19.10 7.84 -23.46
CA THR A 31 18.23 8.05 -22.28
C THR A 31 17.60 9.45 -22.27
N LYS A 32 18.37 10.49 -22.60
CA LYS A 32 17.85 11.87 -22.68
C LYS A 32 16.83 12.01 -23.81
N SER A 33 17.09 11.39 -24.96
CA SER A 33 16.16 11.40 -26.11
C SER A 33 14.86 10.70 -25.77
N ILE A 34 14.91 9.49 -25.19
CA ILE A 34 13.72 8.77 -24.72
C ILE A 34 12.97 9.55 -23.63
N LYS A 35 13.68 10.27 -22.75
CA LYS A 35 13.02 11.14 -21.77
C LYS A 35 12.21 12.24 -22.45
N ILE A 36 12.70 12.86 -23.50
CA ILE A 36 11.94 13.88 -24.26
C ILE A 36 10.76 13.22 -24.98
N LEU A 37 10.99 12.10 -25.69
CA LEU A 37 9.95 11.37 -26.40
C LEU A 37 8.80 10.94 -25.48
N SER A 38 9.12 10.40 -24.31
CA SER A 38 8.11 9.96 -23.32
C SER A 38 7.29 11.13 -22.77
N GLN A 39 7.86 12.33 -22.61
CA GLN A 39 7.09 13.52 -22.20
C GLN A 39 6.14 13.99 -23.30
N VAL A 40 6.57 13.95 -24.56
CA VAL A 40 5.69 14.24 -25.70
C VAL A 40 4.58 13.20 -25.80
N LEU A 41 4.90 11.91 -25.67
CA LEU A 41 3.90 10.83 -25.61
C LEU A 41 2.88 11.05 -24.48
N CYS A 42 3.35 11.36 -23.27
CA CYS A 42 2.47 11.69 -22.14
C CYS A 42 1.53 12.85 -22.45
N TYR A 43 2.02 13.88 -23.15
CA TYR A 43 1.18 14.99 -23.59
C TYR A 43 0.15 14.54 -24.63
N CYS A 44 0.57 13.80 -25.66
CA CYS A 44 -0.33 13.30 -26.69
C CYS A 44 -1.45 12.42 -26.11
N PHE A 45 -1.15 11.57 -25.13
CA PHE A 45 -2.18 10.76 -24.46
C PHE A 45 -3.16 11.59 -23.62
N ARG A 46 -2.70 12.65 -22.95
CA ARG A 46 -3.59 13.53 -22.15
C ARG A 46 -4.55 14.33 -23.01
N GLU A 47 -4.08 14.77 -24.17
CA GLU A 47 -4.85 15.57 -25.11
C GLU A 47 -5.57 14.73 -26.17
N GLU A 48 -5.57 13.40 -26.01
CA GLU A 48 -6.20 12.42 -26.93
C GLU A 48 -5.78 12.60 -28.40
N LEU A 49 -4.53 13.01 -28.62
CA LEU A 49 -3.98 13.22 -29.95
C LEU A 49 -3.58 11.88 -30.57
N ALA A 50 -4.44 11.35 -31.46
CA ALA A 50 -4.11 10.21 -32.30
C ALA A 50 -3.11 10.65 -33.39
N GLY A 51 -1.82 10.45 -33.12
CA GLY A 51 -0.75 10.72 -34.09
C GLY A 51 -0.19 9.42 -34.70
N PRO A 52 0.17 9.41 -35.99
CA PRO A 52 0.99 8.33 -36.54
C PRO A 52 2.35 8.28 -35.83
N GLY A 53 2.87 7.07 -35.58
CA GLY A 53 4.18 6.86 -34.94
C GLY A 53 4.18 6.85 -33.40
N LEU A 54 3.02 6.83 -32.74
CA LEU A 54 2.96 6.63 -31.29
C LEU A 54 3.54 5.27 -30.87
N ASP A 55 3.21 4.20 -31.62
CA ASP A 55 3.71 2.86 -31.34
C ASP A 55 5.22 2.75 -31.55
N GLU A 56 5.77 3.31 -32.63
CA GLU A 56 7.22 3.34 -32.88
C GLU A 56 7.99 4.02 -31.74
N ARG A 57 7.44 5.10 -31.17
CA ARG A 57 8.05 5.81 -30.04
C ARG A 57 7.94 5.00 -28.75
N LEU A 58 6.87 4.22 -28.56
CA LEU A 58 6.77 3.27 -27.45
C LEU A 58 7.78 2.13 -27.61
N ASP A 59 7.92 1.59 -28.82
CA ASP A 59 8.89 0.54 -29.14
C ASP A 59 10.33 1.01 -28.90
N ALA A 60 10.63 2.29 -29.16
CA ALA A 60 11.92 2.89 -28.83
C ALA A 60 12.19 2.93 -27.31
N VAL A 61 11.17 3.22 -26.48
CA VAL A 61 11.27 3.17 -25.01
C VAL A 61 11.58 1.75 -24.54
N GLU A 62 10.87 0.75 -25.09
CA GLU A 62 11.08 -0.66 -24.74
C GLU A 62 12.45 -1.17 -25.17
N SER A 63 12.85 -0.84 -26.39
CA SER A 63 14.15 -1.22 -26.95
C SER A 63 15.28 -0.68 -26.09
N LEU A 64 15.23 0.59 -25.69
CA LEU A 64 16.24 1.15 -24.81
C LEU A 64 16.21 0.52 -23.42
N PHE A 65 15.02 0.26 -22.85
CA PHE A 65 14.91 -0.44 -21.56
C PHE A 65 15.60 -1.82 -21.61
N LEU A 66 15.28 -2.64 -22.62
CA LEU A 66 15.87 -3.96 -22.80
C LEU A 66 17.39 -3.88 -23.03
N LEU A 67 17.85 -2.92 -23.83
CA LEU A 67 19.27 -2.70 -24.07
C LEU A 67 20.00 -2.32 -22.78
N LEU A 68 19.43 -1.41 -21.98
CA LEU A 68 19.99 -1.03 -20.68
C LEU A 68 20.01 -2.21 -19.71
N ALA A 69 18.94 -2.99 -19.66
CA ALA A 69 18.87 -4.19 -18.81
C ALA A 69 20.01 -5.17 -19.16
N ALA A 70 20.27 -5.39 -20.45
CA ALA A 70 21.25 -6.37 -20.92
C ALA A 70 22.72 -5.87 -20.90
N THR A 71 22.97 -4.57 -21.11
CA THR A 71 24.34 -4.09 -21.46
C THR A 71 24.94 -3.07 -20.50
N CYS A 72 24.12 -2.42 -19.66
CA CYS A 72 24.55 -1.24 -18.92
C CYS A 72 24.30 -1.43 -17.43
N THR A 73 25.23 -0.99 -16.58
CA THR A 73 25.09 -1.03 -15.11
C THR A 73 24.92 0.37 -14.50
N HIS A 74 24.62 1.38 -15.31
CA HIS A 74 24.35 2.73 -14.82
C HIS A 74 22.95 2.80 -14.20
N THR A 75 22.88 2.86 -12.88
CA THR A 75 21.62 2.90 -12.11
C THR A 75 20.80 4.16 -12.40
N ASP A 76 21.45 5.29 -12.67
CA ASP A 76 20.75 6.56 -12.95
C ASP A 76 20.03 6.55 -14.30
N THR A 77 20.62 5.95 -15.34
CA THR A 77 19.98 5.85 -16.66
C THR A 77 18.79 4.89 -16.60
N MET A 78 18.97 3.72 -15.97
CA MET A 78 17.89 2.76 -15.72
C MET A 78 16.73 3.39 -14.94
N ARG A 79 17.04 4.08 -13.83
CA ARG A 79 16.03 4.80 -13.04
C ARG A 79 15.30 5.85 -13.86
N SER A 80 16.00 6.58 -14.73
CA SER A 80 15.38 7.57 -15.62
C SER A 80 14.38 6.91 -16.58
N ILE A 81 14.75 5.79 -17.21
CA ILE A 81 13.87 5.06 -18.14
C ILE A 81 12.67 4.44 -17.42
N LEU A 82 12.88 3.78 -16.28
CA LEU A 82 11.78 3.24 -15.49
C LEU A 82 10.79 4.32 -15.06
N ARG A 83 11.26 5.52 -14.69
CA ARG A 83 10.36 6.67 -14.42
C ARG A 83 9.57 7.10 -15.64
N CYS A 84 10.16 7.07 -16.83
CA CYS A 84 9.45 7.37 -18.08
C CYS A 84 8.34 6.34 -18.32
N ILE A 85 8.64 5.05 -18.15
CA ILE A 85 7.66 3.96 -18.26
C ILE A 85 6.51 4.13 -17.26
N VAL A 86 6.82 4.36 -15.98
CA VAL A 86 5.80 4.57 -14.93
C VAL A 86 4.92 5.77 -15.25
N ASN A 87 5.50 6.87 -15.75
CA ASN A 87 4.72 8.06 -16.15
C ASN A 87 3.81 7.77 -17.35
N LEU A 88 4.27 7.01 -18.34
CA LEU A 88 3.46 6.59 -19.48
C LEU A 88 2.28 5.74 -19.03
N CYS A 89 2.51 4.74 -18.16
CA CYS A 89 1.44 3.92 -17.57
C CYS A 89 0.45 4.74 -16.75
N ASN A 90 0.93 5.76 -16.02
CA ASN A 90 0.06 6.62 -15.22
C ASN A 90 -0.88 7.47 -16.08
N VAL A 91 -0.41 7.91 -17.25
CA VAL A 91 -1.24 8.66 -18.20
C VAL A 91 -2.13 7.74 -19.01
N GLN A 92 -1.62 6.58 -19.46
CA GLN A 92 -2.35 5.63 -20.29
C GLN A 92 -2.29 4.22 -19.70
N LYS A 93 -3.35 3.86 -18.94
CA LYS A 93 -3.41 2.61 -18.16
C LYS A 93 -3.38 1.35 -19.01
N THR A 94 -3.81 1.42 -20.27
CA THR A 94 -3.78 0.27 -21.21
C THR A 94 -2.36 -0.24 -21.49
N LEU A 95 -1.33 0.58 -21.22
CA LEU A 95 0.07 0.20 -21.35
C LEU A 95 0.60 -0.63 -20.16
N CYS A 96 -0.10 -0.66 -19.02
CA CYS A 96 0.40 -1.34 -17.82
C CYS A 96 0.70 -2.83 -18.04
N PRO A 97 -0.18 -3.65 -18.66
CA PRO A 97 0.12 -5.07 -18.87
C PRO A 97 1.38 -5.29 -19.71
N ARG A 98 1.57 -4.48 -20.76
CA ARG A 98 2.72 -4.52 -21.67
C ARG A 98 4.02 -4.27 -20.92
N PHE A 99 4.11 -3.17 -20.17
CA PHE A 99 5.32 -2.84 -19.41
C PHE A 99 5.53 -3.71 -18.16
N VAL A 100 4.47 -4.18 -17.50
CA VAL A 100 4.60 -5.14 -16.40
C VAL A 100 5.21 -6.44 -16.90
N GLN A 101 4.73 -6.96 -18.04
CA GLN A 101 5.32 -8.15 -18.64
C GLN A 101 6.80 -7.95 -18.93
N LEU A 102 7.17 -6.84 -19.57
CA LEU A 102 8.55 -6.53 -19.90
C LEU A 102 9.46 -6.47 -18.66
N ILE A 103 9.07 -5.70 -17.65
CA ILE A 103 9.87 -5.49 -16.44
C ILE A 103 9.93 -6.77 -15.59
N ALA A 104 8.80 -7.49 -15.46
CA ALA A 104 8.73 -8.71 -14.67
C ALA A 104 9.56 -9.83 -15.30
N THR A 105 9.56 -9.97 -16.63
CA THR A 105 10.42 -10.94 -17.32
C THR A 105 11.90 -10.64 -17.05
N CYS A 106 12.35 -9.39 -17.20
CA CYS A 106 13.74 -9.02 -16.89
C CYS A 106 14.14 -9.30 -15.42
N LEU A 107 13.20 -9.17 -14.48
CA LEU A 107 13.42 -9.46 -13.06
C LEU A 107 13.49 -10.95 -12.76
N VAL A 108 12.69 -11.77 -13.45
CA VAL A 108 12.56 -13.21 -13.20
C VAL A 108 13.63 -14.03 -13.93
N GLU A 109 14.08 -13.55 -15.09
CA GLU A 109 15.13 -14.19 -15.90
C GLU A 109 16.55 -13.73 -15.53
N ASP A 110 16.70 -12.94 -14.48
CA ASP A 110 17.99 -12.47 -13.93
C ASP A 110 18.83 -11.66 -14.93
N MET A 111 18.18 -11.15 -15.97
CA MET A 111 18.79 -10.36 -17.05
C MET A 111 19.40 -9.06 -16.53
N ALA A 112 18.90 -8.52 -15.41
CA ALA A 112 19.37 -7.27 -14.83
C ALA A 112 19.43 -7.31 -13.29
N ASP A 113 20.05 -8.36 -12.74
CA ASP A 113 20.17 -8.57 -11.28
C ASP A 113 20.74 -7.36 -10.51
N TRP A 114 21.63 -6.60 -11.14
CA TRP A 114 22.25 -5.38 -10.61
C TRP A 114 21.24 -4.26 -10.32
N CYS A 115 20.04 -4.29 -10.92
CA CYS A 115 18.98 -3.30 -10.77
C CYS A 115 17.65 -3.87 -10.28
N SER A 116 17.62 -5.11 -9.79
CA SER A 116 16.39 -5.81 -9.38
C SER A 116 15.51 -5.01 -8.41
N ALA A 117 16.10 -4.26 -7.47
CA ALA A 117 15.35 -3.37 -6.58
C ALA A 117 14.61 -2.26 -7.36
N LEU A 118 15.25 -1.64 -8.36
CA LEU A 118 14.62 -0.62 -9.22
C LEU A 118 13.50 -1.21 -10.09
N LEU A 119 13.70 -2.41 -10.63
CA LEU A 119 12.64 -3.12 -11.36
C LEU A 119 11.44 -3.38 -10.45
N CYS A 120 11.67 -3.82 -9.21
CA CYS A 120 10.60 -4.03 -8.24
C CYS A 120 9.90 -2.72 -7.86
N GLU A 121 10.63 -1.61 -7.71
CA GLU A 121 10.04 -0.28 -7.47
C GLU A 121 9.12 0.14 -8.62
N ALA A 122 9.55 -0.06 -9.87
CA ALA A 122 8.75 0.26 -11.05
C ALA A 122 7.50 -0.62 -11.13
N LEU A 123 7.63 -1.93 -10.91
CA LEU A 123 6.49 -2.85 -10.81
C LEU A 123 5.52 -2.45 -9.70
N GLY A 124 6.04 -1.98 -8.55
CA GLY A 124 5.23 -1.55 -7.43
C GLY A 124 4.46 -0.26 -7.72
N ALA A 125 5.08 0.66 -8.47
CA ALA A 125 4.43 1.87 -8.93
C ALA A 125 3.31 1.56 -9.93
N ILE A 126 3.57 0.71 -10.94
CA ILE A 126 2.57 0.31 -11.94
C ILE A 126 1.45 -0.53 -11.29
N GLY A 127 1.82 -1.46 -10.41
CA GLY A 127 0.87 -2.29 -9.67
C GLY A 127 -0.05 -1.48 -8.74
N GLY A 128 0.41 -0.34 -8.25
CA GLY A 128 -0.43 0.60 -7.49
C GLY A 128 -1.53 1.26 -8.33
N MET A 129 -1.32 1.35 -9.65
CA MET A 129 -2.29 1.88 -10.61
C MET A 129 -3.21 0.78 -11.14
N GLN A 130 -2.68 -0.42 -11.37
CA GLN A 130 -3.39 -1.57 -11.94
C GLN A 130 -2.92 -2.89 -11.34
N GLN A 131 -3.45 -3.23 -10.17
CA GLN A 131 -3.06 -4.42 -9.38
C GLN A 131 -3.14 -5.73 -10.18
N HIS A 132 -4.15 -5.90 -11.03
CA HIS A 132 -4.36 -7.12 -11.80
C HIS A 132 -3.21 -7.46 -12.77
N ALA A 133 -2.51 -6.45 -13.30
CA ALA A 133 -1.39 -6.67 -14.22
C ALA A 133 -0.22 -7.35 -13.49
N THR A 134 0.13 -6.87 -12.29
CA THR A 134 1.22 -7.43 -11.48
C THR A 134 0.84 -8.76 -10.85
N GLN A 135 -0.44 -8.96 -10.52
CA GLN A 135 -0.94 -10.20 -9.91
C GLN A 135 -0.68 -11.44 -10.77
N ALA A 136 -0.69 -11.30 -12.12
CA ALA A 136 -0.38 -12.40 -13.04
C ALA A 136 1.03 -12.98 -12.84
N PHE A 137 1.97 -12.18 -12.32
CA PHE A 137 3.36 -12.58 -12.08
C PHE A 137 3.62 -13.05 -10.65
N LEU A 138 2.62 -13.04 -9.76
CA LEU A 138 2.78 -13.39 -8.35
C LEU A 138 3.50 -14.73 -8.10
N PRO A 139 3.19 -15.85 -8.80
CA PRO A 139 3.91 -17.11 -8.61
C PRO A 139 5.41 -16.99 -8.91
N HIS A 140 5.77 -16.22 -9.94
CA HIS A 140 7.16 -15.98 -10.34
C HIS A 140 7.89 -15.10 -9.32
N LEU A 141 7.21 -14.06 -8.78
CA LEU A 141 7.75 -13.21 -7.72
C LEU A 141 8.04 -14.00 -6.43
N LEU A 142 7.11 -14.88 -6.03
CA LEU A 142 7.31 -15.76 -4.87
C LEU A 142 8.48 -16.73 -5.09
N LYS A 143 8.59 -17.30 -6.30
CA LYS A 143 9.71 -18.17 -6.66
C LYS A 143 11.06 -17.43 -6.57
N LYS A 144 11.17 -16.23 -7.15
CA LYS A 144 12.39 -15.40 -7.09
C LYS A 144 12.72 -15.00 -5.65
N LEU A 145 11.71 -14.64 -4.84
CA LEU A 145 11.92 -14.35 -3.41
C LEU A 145 12.46 -15.58 -2.66
N GLY A 146 11.90 -16.76 -2.91
CA GLY A 146 12.39 -18.01 -2.31
C GLY A 146 13.84 -18.32 -2.70
N GLN A 147 14.19 -18.13 -3.97
CA GLN A 147 15.57 -18.30 -4.46
C GLN A 147 16.55 -17.31 -3.83
N LEU A 148 16.17 -16.05 -3.66
CA LEU A 148 17.02 -15.06 -3.00
C LEU A 148 17.15 -15.33 -1.50
N SER A 149 16.12 -15.90 -0.88
CA SER A 149 16.11 -16.18 0.55
C SER A 149 16.97 -17.38 0.91
N SER A 150 17.18 -18.34 0.00
CA SER A 150 18.14 -19.43 0.23
C SER A 150 19.59 -18.96 0.30
N ILE A 151 19.88 -17.73 -0.13
CA ILE A 151 21.21 -17.12 -0.10
C ILE A 151 21.29 -16.16 1.10
N ALA A 152 22.14 -16.50 2.08
CA ALA A 152 22.30 -15.73 3.32
C ALA A 152 22.82 -14.29 3.11
N SER A 153 23.56 -14.04 2.02
CA SER A 153 24.11 -12.73 1.64
C SER A 153 23.40 -12.12 0.42
N GLY A 154 22.11 -12.44 0.21
CA GLY A 154 21.35 -11.90 -0.92
C GLY A 154 21.11 -10.38 -0.82
N PRO A 155 20.73 -9.72 -1.93
CA PRO A 155 20.44 -8.29 -1.94
C PRO A 155 19.19 -7.96 -1.12
N GLU A 156 19.38 -7.39 0.07
CA GLU A 156 18.31 -7.10 1.03
C GLU A 156 17.23 -6.18 0.46
N ASP A 157 17.62 -5.13 -0.26
CA ASP A 157 16.67 -4.20 -0.88
C ASP A 157 15.73 -4.90 -1.86
N THR A 158 16.26 -5.83 -2.65
CA THR A 158 15.44 -6.63 -3.57
C THR A 158 14.47 -7.52 -2.82
N LYS A 159 14.90 -8.19 -1.73
CA LYS A 159 14.02 -9.00 -0.88
C LYS A 159 12.88 -8.15 -0.28
N VAL A 160 13.20 -6.98 0.27
CA VAL A 160 12.21 -6.03 0.83
C VAL A 160 11.20 -5.61 -0.24
N MET A 161 11.66 -5.27 -1.43
CA MET A 161 10.79 -4.83 -2.52
C MET A 161 9.92 -5.97 -3.08
N LEU A 162 10.45 -7.19 -3.18
CA LEU A 162 9.66 -8.38 -3.55
C LEU A 162 8.58 -8.68 -2.51
N CYS A 163 8.88 -8.64 -1.21
CA CYS A 163 7.87 -8.75 -0.16
C CYS A 163 6.78 -7.67 -0.32
N THR A 164 7.19 -6.44 -0.61
CA THR A 164 6.27 -5.31 -0.85
C THR A 164 5.35 -5.57 -2.04
N LEU A 165 5.86 -6.13 -3.13
CA LEU A 165 5.07 -6.53 -4.31
C LEU A 165 4.09 -7.66 -3.99
N VAL A 166 4.53 -8.68 -3.24
CA VAL A 166 3.66 -9.78 -2.81
C VAL A 166 2.48 -9.25 -1.99
N PHE A 167 2.76 -8.36 -1.02
CA PHE A 167 1.72 -7.73 -0.22
C PHE A 167 0.75 -6.87 -1.05
N GLN A 168 1.24 -6.19 -2.07
CA GLN A 168 0.42 -5.39 -2.98
C GLN A 168 -0.45 -6.25 -3.90
N CYS A 169 0.07 -7.38 -4.38
CA CYS A 169 -0.64 -8.26 -5.31
C CYS A 169 -1.76 -9.05 -4.63
N VAL A 170 -1.60 -9.36 -3.34
CA VAL A 170 -2.50 -10.25 -2.59
C VAL A 170 -3.38 -9.44 -1.65
N SER A 171 -4.70 -9.61 -1.75
CA SER A 171 -5.59 -9.11 -0.70
C SER A 171 -5.44 -9.95 0.58
N ALA A 172 -5.56 -9.33 1.75
CA ALA A 172 -5.45 -10.05 3.02
C ALA A 172 -6.44 -11.22 3.17
N ALA A 173 -7.58 -11.18 2.48
CA ALA A 173 -8.54 -12.28 2.46
C ALA A 173 -8.02 -13.52 1.71
N GLN A 174 -7.19 -13.32 0.69
CA GLN A 174 -6.62 -14.40 -0.13
C GLN A 174 -5.30 -14.93 0.44
N TRP A 175 -4.75 -14.30 1.49
CA TRP A 175 -3.44 -14.61 2.04
C TRP A 175 -3.24 -16.10 2.35
N LYS A 176 -4.22 -16.72 3.01
CA LYS A 176 -4.18 -18.14 3.38
C LYS A 176 -4.18 -19.09 2.17
N SER A 177 -4.77 -18.68 1.05
CA SER A 177 -4.90 -19.55 -0.15
C SER A 177 -3.65 -19.60 -1.02
N ILE A 178 -2.80 -18.58 -0.93
CA ILE A 178 -1.65 -18.40 -1.83
C ILE A 178 -0.36 -19.03 -1.24
N ASN A 179 -0.39 -19.45 0.02
CA ASN A 179 0.76 -20.04 0.73
C ASN A 179 2.04 -19.16 0.70
N ALA A 180 1.88 -17.83 0.58
CA ALA A 180 3.00 -16.89 0.57
C ALA A 180 3.70 -16.76 1.94
N GLN A 181 3.05 -17.19 3.02
CA GLN A 181 3.51 -17.02 4.39
C GLN A 181 4.92 -17.59 4.61
N SER A 182 5.17 -18.83 4.19
CA SER A 182 6.47 -19.48 4.40
C SER A 182 7.61 -18.80 3.65
N THR A 183 7.34 -18.32 2.43
CA THR A 183 8.33 -17.57 1.63
C THR A 183 8.68 -16.24 2.29
N ILE A 184 7.69 -15.54 2.86
CA ILE A 184 7.93 -14.29 3.59
C ILE A 184 8.70 -14.54 4.90
N GLU A 185 8.35 -15.56 5.66
CA GLU A 185 9.06 -15.93 6.90
C GLU A 185 10.53 -16.26 6.62
N GLU A 186 10.80 -17.01 5.56
CA GLU A 186 12.16 -17.34 5.14
C GLU A 186 12.95 -16.10 4.67
N ALA A 187 12.29 -15.16 3.98
CA ALA A 187 12.89 -13.88 3.63
C ALA A 187 13.27 -13.08 4.89
N VAL A 188 12.36 -12.96 5.86
CA VAL A 188 12.57 -12.25 7.14
C VAL A 188 13.69 -12.88 7.96
N ARG A 189 13.82 -14.21 7.94
CA ARG A 189 14.89 -14.94 8.63
C ARG A 189 16.28 -14.68 8.03
N THR A 190 16.34 -14.31 6.76
CA THR A 190 17.58 -14.19 5.98
C THR A 190 17.92 -12.74 5.61
N THR A 191 17.28 -11.78 6.27
CA THR A 191 17.56 -10.35 6.17
C THR A 191 17.87 -9.74 7.53
N ASN A 192 18.55 -8.59 7.55
CA ASN A 192 18.80 -7.88 8.80
C ASN A 192 17.53 -7.27 9.43
N LEU A 193 17.67 -6.81 10.67
CA LEU A 193 16.57 -6.24 11.45
C LEU A 193 15.93 -4.99 10.80
N TRP A 194 16.70 -4.19 10.06
CA TRP A 194 16.19 -3.00 9.36
C TRP A 194 15.33 -3.37 8.15
N ALA A 195 15.77 -4.36 7.36
CA ALA A 195 14.99 -4.93 6.28
C ALA A 195 13.70 -5.57 6.81
N ASN A 196 13.78 -6.29 7.93
CA ASN A 196 12.61 -6.86 8.61
C ASN A 196 11.60 -5.77 9.01
N TYR A 197 12.08 -4.66 9.58
CA TYR A 197 11.24 -3.51 9.89
C TYR A 197 10.56 -2.93 8.64
N ARG A 198 11.30 -2.79 7.53
CA ARG A 198 10.74 -2.31 6.24
C ARG A 198 9.70 -3.28 5.67
N ILE A 199 9.92 -4.59 5.77
CA ILE A 199 8.96 -5.63 5.34
C ILE A 199 7.69 -5.53 6.19
N ALA A 200 7.82 -5.44 7.52
CA ALA A 200 6.67 -5.29 8.42
C ALA A 200 5.85 -4.03 8.11
N ARG A 201 6.54 -2.90 7.88
CA ARG A 201 5.90 -1.65 7.47
C ARG A 201 5.13 -1.80 6.16
N SER A 202 5.70 -2.48 5.17
CA SER A 202 5.01 -2.78 3.91
C SER A 202 3.80 -3.71 4.12
N ALA A 203 3.91 -4.72 4.98
CA ALA A 203 2.81 -5.61 5.33
C ALA A 203 1.64 -4.81 5.94
N ALA A 204 1.91 -3.94 6.91
CA ALA A 204 0.90 -3.06 7.52
C ALA A 204 0.25 -2.14 6.48
N ARG A 205 1.04 -1.52 5.59
CA ARG A 205 0.55 -0.61 4.54
C ARG A 205 -0.48 -1.26 3.62
N TYR A 206 -0.29 -2.53 3.27
CA TYR A 206 -1.22 -3.29 2.42
C TYR A 206 -2.22 -4.13 3.21
N GLY A 207 -2.32 -3.93 4.53
CA GLY A 207 -3.33 -4.54 5.37
C GLY A 207 -3.07 -6.00 5.77
N HIS A 208 -1.84 -6.49 5.62
CA HIS A 208 -1.39 -7.82 6.10
C HIS A 208 -0.93 -7.74 7.55
N LEU A 209 -1.86 -7.36 8.43
CA LEU A 209 -1.55 -6.96 9.81
C LEU A 209 -1.09 -8.13 10.69
N SER A 210 -1.57 -9.35 10.44
CA SER A 210 -1.07 -10.55 11.13
C SER A 210 0.41 -10.81 10.82
N VAL A 211 0.83 -10.59 9.57
CA VAL A 211 2.24 -10.71 9.16
C VAL A 211 3.08 -9.61 9.79
N CYS A 212 2.58 -8.37 9.78
CA CYS A 212 3.24 -7.25 10.45
C CYS A 212 3.48 -7.56 11.93
N ALA A 213 2.42 -7.95 12.67
CA ALA A 213 2.50 -8.29 14.09
C ALA A 213 3.57 -9.35 14.37
N GLY A 214 3.60 -10.44 13.59
CA GLY A 214 4.60 -11.49 13.75
C GLY A 214 6.04 -11.03 13.55
N ILE A 215 6.28 -10.11 12.62
CA ILE A 215 7.63 -9.56 12.36
C ILE A 215 8.03 -8.57 13.46
N VAL A 216 7.16 -7.61 13.80
CA VAL A 216 7.52 -6.59 14.81
C VAL A 216 7.61 -7.14 16.23
N GLY A 217 6.85 -8.20 16.55
CA GLY A 217 6.96 -8.96 17.80
C GLY A 217 8.37 -9.52 18.00
N GLN A 218 8.99 -10.03 16.94
CA GLN A 218 10.39 -10.47 17.00
C GLN A 218 11.35 -9.29 17.12
N LEU A 219 11.06 -8.16 16.47
CA LEU A 219 11.97 -7.02 16.42
C LEU A 219 12.09 -6.28 17.76
N HIS A 220 11.00 -6.08 18.50
CA HIS A 220 11.04 -5.22 19.69
C HIS A 220 11.95 -5.77 20.80
N GLU A 221 12.21 -7.08 20.84
CA GLU A 221 13.14 -7.72 21.78
C GLU A 221 14.62 -7.50 21.42
N HIS A 222 14.91 -7.08 20.18
CA HIS A 222 16.26 -6.96 19.64
C HIS A 222 16.76 -5.52 19.51
N VAL A 223 16.00 -4.54 20.02
CA VAL A 223 16.37 -3.12 19.93
C VAL A 223 16.93 -2.61 21.25
N SER A 224 18.05 -1.89 21.18
CA SER A 224 18.75 -1.35 22.35
C SER A 224 18.16 -0.07 22.92
N SER A 225 17.29 0.62 22.17
CA SER A 225 16.64 1.87 22.59
C SER A 225 15.24 1.59 23.14
N GLU A 226 14.97 2.08 24.34
CA GLU A 226 13.66 1.97 24.99
C GLU A 226 12.54 2.63 24.17
N HIS A 227 12.80 3.81 23.59
CA HIS A 227 11.82 4.51 22.75
C HIS A 227 11.47 3.70 21.49
N LEU A 228 12.48 3.06 20.87
CA LEU A 228 12.26 2.20 19.71
C LEU A 228 11.58 0.89 20.09
N HIS A 229 11.88 0.32 21.26
CA HIS A 229 11.16 -0.83 21.81
C HIS A 229 9.66 -0.52 21.93
N PHE A 230 9.30 0.60 22.58
CA PHE A 230 7.90 1.00 22.72
C PHE A 230 7.24 1.38 21.40
N TRP A 231 7.99 1.95 20.45
CA TRP A 231 7.50 2.16 19.09
C TRP A 231 7.13 0.85 18.40
N LEU A 232 7.99 -0.17 18.46
CA LEU A 232 7.72 -1.47 17.85
C LEU A 232 6.58 -2.22 18.57
N LEU A 233 6.53 -2.16 19.91
CA LEU A 233 5.42 -2.70 20.69
C LEU A 233 4.09 -2.03 20.32
N THR A 234 4.11 -0.73 20.06
CA THR A 234 2.94 -0.01 19.55
C THR A 234 2.47 -0.61 18.23
N LEU A 235 3.39 -0.82 17.28
CA LEU A 235 3.06 -1.37 15.97
C LEU A 235 2.54 -2.81 16.09
N GLU A 236 3.07 -3.60 17.01
CA GLU A 236 2.61 -4.95 17.27
C GLU A 236 1.17 -4.96 17.78
N GLU A 237 0.92 -4.27 18.89
CA GLU A 237 -0.39 -4.20 19.53
C GLU A 237 -1.45 -3.65 18.57
N LEU A 238 -1.12 -2.61 17.80
CA LEU A 238 -2.01 -2.08 16.77
C LEU A 238 -2.31 -3.12 15.67
N SER A 239 -1.28 -3.82 15.20
CA SER A 239 -1.42 -4.83 14.16
C SER A 239 -2.24 -6.03 14.61
N VAL A 240 -2.05 -6.51 15.86
CA VAL A 240 -2.86 -7.56 16.47
C VAL A 240 -4.31 -7.10 16.63
N GLY A 241 -4.51 -5.88 17.11
CA GLY A 241 -5.84 -5.27 17.27
C GLY A 241 -6.60 -5.18 15.96
N GLU A 242 -5.97 -4.74 14.87
CA GLU A 242 -6.63 -4.67 13.57
C GLU A 242 -6.78 -6.06 12.89
N ALA A 243 -5.84 -6.98 13.11
CA ALA A 243 -5.97 -8.35 12.61
C ALA A 243 -7.15 -9.09 13.25
N CYS A 244 -7.41 -8.89 14.54
CA CYS A 244 -8.51 -9.56 15.23
C CYS A 244 -9.91 -9.09 14.75
N LEU A 245 -10.03 -7.88 14.19
CA LEU A 245 -11.26 -7.40 13.53
C LEU A 245 -11.63 -8.22 12.29
N ARG A 246 -10.67 -8.92 11.69
CA ARG A 246 -10.88 -9.86 10.57
C ARG A 246 -10.89 -11.33 11.02
N GLY A 247 -10.65 -11.58 12.30
CA GLY A 247 -10.68 -12.91 12.88
C GLY A 247 -12.10 -13.50 12.95
N GLU A 248 -12.15 -14.76 13.35
CA GLU A 248 -13.38 -15.50 13.57
C GLU A 248 -14.00 -15.13 14.94
N GLY A 249 -15.31 -15.35 15.09
CA GLY A 249 -16.03 -15.13 16.34
C GLY A 249 -17.00 -13.93 16.34
N GLY A 250 -17.66 -13.74 17.48
CA GLY A 250 -18.73 -12.74 17.63
C GLY A 250 -18.23 -11.30 17.46
N LEU A 251 -18.95 -10.49 16.69
CA LEU A 251 -18.57 -9.10 16.37
C LEU A 251 -18.25 -8.25 17.62
N ILE A 252 -19.05 -8.35 18.69
CA ILE A 252 -18.79 -7.60 19.94
C ILE A 252 -17.48 -8.04 20.60
N ALA A 253 -17.20 -9.34 20.63
CA ALA A 253 -15.97 -9.85 21.22
C ALA A 253 -14.75 -9.38 20.41
N ARG A 254 -14.83 -9.40 19.09
CA ARG A 254 -13.78 -8.90 18.19
C ARG A 254 -13.54 -7.39 18.38
N LEU A 255 -14.62 -6.59 18.46
CA LEU A 255 -14.51 -5.16 18.74
C LEU A 255 -13.90 -4.88 20.12
N GLY A 256 -14.28 -5.64 21.14
CA GLY A 256 -13.72 -5.53 22.49
C GLY A 256 -12.22 -5.88 22.54
N ALA A 257 -11.82 -6.98 21.90
CA ALA A 257 -10.41 -7.37 21.79
C ALA A 257 -9.60 -6.30 21.04
N ALA A 258 -10.08 -5.84 19.88
CA ALA A 258 -9.43 -4.79 19.11
C ALA A 258 -9.26 -3.50 19.93
N THR A 259 -10.29 -3.09 20.65
CA THR A 259 -10.26 -1.90 21.53
C THR A 259 -9.22 -2.06 22.64
N SER A 260 -9.11 -3.24 23.26
CA SER A 260 -8.10 -3.52 24.28
C SER A 260 -6.68 -3.37 23.74
N HIS A 261 -6.40 -3.97 22.58
CA HIS A 261 -5.11 -3.84 21.89
C HIS A 261 -4.80 -2.39 21.50
N HIS A 262 -5.78 -1.62 21.01
CA HIS A 262 -5.59 -0.20 20.72
C HIS A 262 -5.22 0.64 21.96
N TYR A 263 -5.80 0.34 23.13
CA TYR A 263 -5.42 1.02 24.36
C TYR A 263 -4.01 0.67 24.83
N LYS A 264 -3.59 -0.59 24.68
CA LYS A 264 -2.20 -0.99 24.96
C LYS A 264 -1.23 -0.26 24.03
N ALA A 265 -1.55 -0.22 22.74
CA ALA A 265 -0.77 0.52 21.76
C ALA A 265 -0.71 2.03 22.09
N LEU A 266 -1.82 2.62 22.54
CA LEU A 266 -1.87 4.03 22.95
C LEU A 266 -1.02 4.32 24.21
N ALA A 267 -0.90 3.36 25.12
CA ALA A 267 0.01 3.48 26.25
C ALA A 267 1.47 3.39 25.79
N ALA A 268 1.78 2.43 24.92
CA ALA A 268 3.13 2.24 24.38
C ALA A 268 3.61 3.45 23.55
N ILE A 269 2.77 4.04 22.68
CA ILE A 269 3.17 5.19 21.85
C ILE A 269 3.49 6.42 22.68
N LYS A 270 2.79 6.61 23.80
CA LYS A 270 3.07 7.69 24.75
C LYS A 270 4.42 7.49 25.44
N ALA A 271 4.79 6.24 25.75
CA ALA A 271 6.12 5.91 26.29
C ALA A 271 7.25 6.02 25.23
N ALA A 272 6.93 5.77 23.95
CA ALA A 272 7.86 5.98 22.84
C ALA A 272 8.10 7.46 22.51
N SER A 273 7.14 8.33 22.79
CA SER A 273 7.21 9.75 22.48
C SER A 273 8.19 10.49 23.39
N THR A 274 9.01 11.37 22.82
CA THR A 274 9.94 12.22 23.56
C THR A 274 9.69 13.70 23.25
N PRO A 275 10.22 14.65 24.06
CA PRO A 275 10.15 16.06 23.73
C PRO A 275 10.88 16.41 22.42
N ALA A 276 11.97 15.71 22.10
CA ALA A 276 12.75 15.91 20.88
C ALA A 276 12.07 15.30 19.64
N GLN A 277 11.38 14.17 19.80
CA GLN A 277 10.64 13.50 18.75
C GLN A 277 9.24 13.15 19.24
N SER A 278 8.33 14.12 19.06
CA SER A 278 6.96 13.99 19.54
C SER A 278 6.10 13.19 18.55
N LEU A 279 5.34 12.23 19.08
CA LEU A 279 4.47 11.33 18.30
C LEU A 279 2.99 11.71 18.46
N VAL A 280 2.70 13.02 18.52
CA VAL A 280 1.34 13.55 18.78
C VAL A 280 0.34 13.05 17.75
N PHE A 281 0.66 13.18 16.45
CA PHE A 281 -0.26 12.77 15.39
C PHE A 281 -0.61 11.28 15.49
N GLN A 282 0.39 10.42 15.71
CA GLN A 282 0.20 8.99 15.84
C GLN A 282 -0.67 8.66 17.06
N ALA A 283 -0.39 9.28 18.21
CA ALA A 283 -1.16 9.08 19.42
C ALA A 283 -2.63 9.54 19.28
N GLU A 284 -2.85 10.71 18.68
CA GLU A 284 -4.20 11.24 18.45
C GLU A 284 -4.97 10.40 17.42
N TYR A 285 -4.34 10.04 16.30
CA TYR A 285 -4.95 9.14 15.32
C TYR A 285 -5.39 7.81 15.94
N MET A 286 -4.54 7.20 16.76
CA MET A 286 -4.85 5.95 17.45
C MET A 286 -5.96 6.12 18.50
N ARG A 287 -5.99 7.25 19.21
CA ARG A 287 -7.09 7.58 20.14
C ARG A 287 -8.42 7.65 19.40
N LEU A 288 -8.47 8.35 18.26
CA LEU A 288 -9.69 8.44 17.44
C LEU A 288 -10.10 7.08 16.86
N ARG A 289 -9.13 6.23 16.50
CA ARG A 289 -9.42 4.86 16.05
C ARG A 289 -10.07 4.04 17.17
N CYS A 290 -9.59 4.17 18.40
CA CYS A 290 -10.18 3.53 19.58
C CYS A 290 -11.62 4.03 19.84
N GLU A 291 -11.84 5.34 19.79
CA GLU A 291 -13.19 5.94 19.96
C GLU A 291 -14.17 5.46 18.88
N MET A 292 -13.72 5.36 17.63
CA MET A 292 -14.54 4.81 16.54
C MET A 292 -14.93 3.35 16.81
N LEU A 293 -14.00 2.51 17.26
CA LEU A 293 -14.28 1.10 17.59
C LEU A 293 -15.28 0.99 18.75
N GLN A 294 -15.20 1.88 19.74
CA GLN A 294 -16.16 1.95 20.84
C GLN A 294 -17.55 2.39 20.38
N CYS A 295 -17.64 3.40 19.51
CA CYS A 295 -18.91 3.81 18.91
C CYS A 295 -19.57 2.65 18.15
N LEU A 296 -18.78 1.90 17.37
CA LEU A 296 -19.24 0.71 16.66
C LEU A 296 -19.69 -0.40 17.63
N ALA A 297 -18.93 -0.65 18.71
CA ALA A 297 -19.31 -1.63 19.73
C ALA A 297 -20.62 -1.26 20.43
N GLN A 298 -20.79 0.01 20.77
CA GLN A 298 -21.98 0.56 21.41
C GLN A 298 -23.21 0.46 20.49
N LEU A 299 -23.04 0.71 19.18
CA LEU A 299 -24.09 0.52 18.19
C LEU A 299 -24.53 -0.95 18.12
N VAL A 300 -23.59 -1.89 17.98
CA VAL A 300 -23.90 -3.31 17.91
C VAL A 300 -24.57 -3.79 19.20
N ALA A 301 -24.08 -3.37 20.37
CA ALA A 301 -24.70 -3.69 21.66
C ALA A 301 -26.12 -3.12 21.77
N THR A 302 -26.34 -1.89 21.29
CA THR A 302 -27.66 -1.25 21.27
C THR A 302 -28.63 -2.04 20.38
N CYS A 303 -28.21 -2.43 19.17
CA CYS A 303 -29.04 -3.25 18.29
C CYS A 303 -29.39 -4.61 18.91
N LYS A 304 -28.43 -5.28 19.57
CA LYS A 304 -28.70 -6.54 20.28
C LYS A 304 -29.62 -6.36 21.48
N SER A 305 -29.56 -5.20 22.14
CA SER A 305 -30.44 -4.92 23.29
C SER A 305 -31.92 -4.87 22.92
N PHE A 306 -32.26 -4.66 21.65
CA PHE A 306 -33.64 -4.76 21.16
C PHE A 306 -34.25 -6.14 21.44
N CYS A 307 -33.46 -7.20 21.24
CA CYS A 307 -33.91 -8.57 21.42
C CYS A 307 -34.10 -8.94 22.90
N THR A 308 -33.40 -8.26 23.81
CA THR A 308 -33.41 -8.57 25.25
C THR A 308 -34.27 -7.60 26.07
N ALA A 309 -34.56 -6.42 25.54
CA ALA A 309 -35.34 -5.37 26.19
C ALA A 309 -36.35 -4.79 25.17
N PRO A 310 -37.43 -5.53 24.88
CA PRO A 310 -38.49 -5.06 23.98
C PRO A 310 -39.19 -3.82 24.58
N PRO A 311 -39.98 -3.09 23.77
CA PRO A 311 -40.70 -1.92 24.24
C PRO A 311 -41.56 -2.26 25.48
N PRO A 312 -41.56 -1.41 26.53
CA PRO A 312 -42.36 -1.66 27.72
C PRO A 312 -43.85 -1.57 27.38
N ALA A 313 -44.70 -2.24 28.15
CA ALA A 313 -46.16 -2.22 27.94
C ALA A 313 -46.76 -0.80 27.97
N ILE A 314 -46.12 0.12 28.69
CA ILE A 314 -46.50 1.54 28.78
C ILE A 314 -45.97 2.42 27.63
N ALA A 315 -45.34 1.84 26.60
CA ALA A 315 -44.73 2.60 25.51
C ALA A 315 -45.73 3.56 24.81
N ALA A 316 -46.99 3.15 24.66
CA ALA A 316 -48.05 4.01 24.11
C ALA A 316 -48.29 5.27 24.97
N THR A 317 -48.31 5.12 26.29
CA THR A 317 -48.47 6.24 27.24
C THR A 317 -47.24 7.16 27.23
N ILE A 318 -46.03 6.60 27.07
CA ILE A 318 -44.79 7.38 26.92
C ILE A 318 -44.83 8.22 25.64
N VAL A 319 -45.27 7.65 24.52
CA VAL A 319 -45.42 8.38 23.24
C VAL A 319 -46.40 9.54 23.40
N GLN A 320 -47.56 9.32 24.02
CA GLN A 320 -48.56 10.37 24.26
C GLN A 320 -48.00 11.51 25.13
N THR A 321 -47.22 11.17 26.17
CA THR A 321 -46.67 12.14 27.11
C THR A 321 -45.52 12.95 26.49
N THR A 322 -44.64 12.29 25.73
CA THR A 322 -43.44 12.90 25.14
C THR A 322 -43.68 13.54 23.77
N ARG A 323 -44.80 13.22 23.11
CA ARG A 323 -45.10 13.58 21.72
C ARG A 323 -44.01 13.14 20.74
N ASP A 324 -43.39 12.01 21.03
CA ASP A 324 -42.29 11.44 20.25
C ASP A 324 -42.66 10.01 19.82
N ASP A 325 -43.12 9.88 18.58
CA ASP A 325 -43.60 8.61 18.02
C ASP A 325 -42.54 7.49 18.04
N LEU A 326 -41.25 7.84 18.06
CA LEU A 326 -40.18 6.86 18.12
C LEU A 326 -40.06 6.20 19.50
N GLN A 327 -40.63 6.77 20.57
CA GLN A 327 -40.66 6.12 21.89
C GLN A 327 -41.51 4.85 21.92
N LYS A 328 -42.31 4.57 20.88
CA LYS A 328 -43.02 3.28 20.74
C LYS A 328 -42.07 2.08 20.70
N PHE A 329 -40.81 2.31 20.34
CA PHE A 329 -39.75 1.29 20.33
C PHE A 329 -39.03 1.18 21.68
N GLY A 330 -39.39 1.98 22.68
CA GLY A 330 -38.85 1.95 24.03
C GLY A 330 -37.42 2.49 24.13
N ASN A 331 -36.65 1.93 25.08
CA ASN A 331 -35.33 2.43 25.47
C ASN A 331 -34.29 2.46 24.33
N ILE A 332 -34.48 1.66 23.28
CA ILE A 332 -33.56 1.63 22.14
C ILE A 332 -33.50 2.98 21.42
N THR A 333 -34.60 3.72 21.35
CA THR A 333 -34.67 5.02 20.68
C THR A 333 -33.68 6.01 21.29
N ASN A 334 -33.66 6.10 22.63
CA ASN A 334 -32.74 6.99 23.32
C ASN A 334 -31.28 6.52 23.21
N ARG A 335 -31.03 5.21 23.19
CA ARG A 335 -29.70 4.65 22.98
C ARG A 335 -29.16 4.93 21.57
N LEU A 336 -29.99 4.75 20.54
CA LEU A 336 -29.60 5.07 19.16
C LEU A 336 -29.33 6.56 18.97
N ARG A 337 -30.14 7.44 19.57
CA ARG A 337 -29.88 8.89 19.59
C ARG A 337 -28.55 9.23 20.25
N LYS A 338 -28.17 8.51 21.32
CA LYS A 338 -26.85 8.65 21.95
C LYS A 338 -25.73 8.22 20.98
N CYS A 339 -25.87 7.06 20.33
CA CYS A 339 -24.89 6.60 19.33
C CYS A 339 -24.70 7.64 18.21
N ILE A 340 -25.79 8.24 17.70
CA ILE A 340 -25.70 9.30 16.67
C ILE A 340 -24.81 10.46 17.13
N LYS A 341 -25.02 10.95 18.35
CA LYS A 341 -24.20 12.03 18.92
C LYS A 341 -22.73 11.61 19.07
N GLU A 342 -22.49 10.38 19.54
CA GLU A 342 -21.12 9.83 19.68
C GLU A 342 -20.41 9.74 18.33
N PHE A 343 -21.08 9.25 17.28
CA PHE A 343 -20.51 9.24 15.91
C PHE A 343 -20.27 10.64 15.35
N GLN A 344 -21.17 11.60 15.60
CA GLN A 344 -20.98 12.99 15.18
C GLN A 344 -19.74 13.59 15.84
N THR A 345 -19.62 13.45 17.16
CA THR A 345 -18.43 13.93 17.89
C THR A 345 -17.16 13.24 17.40
N CYS A 346 -17.17 11.92 17.19
CA CYS A 346 -16.03 11.20 16.65
C CYS A 346 -15.65 11.71 15.25
N GLY A 347 -16.63 11.93 14.36
CA GLY A 347 -16.41 12.50 13.03
C GLY A 347 -15.83 13.91 13.05
N GLU A 348 -16.32 14.77 13.94
CA GLU A 348 -15.77 16.12 14.14
C GLU A 348 -14.31 16.08 14.62
N LEU A 349 -13.95 15.11 15.46
CA LEU A 349 -12.58 14.94 15.93
C LEU A 349 -11.67 14.44 14.82
N TYR A 350 -12.12 13.52 13.96
CA TYR A 350 -11.38 13.09 12.77
C TYR A 350 -11.17 14.25 11.79
N TRP A 351 -12.14 15.14 11.65
CA TRP A 351 -12.01 16.33 10.79
C TRP A 351 -10.95 17.32 11.30
N LYS A 352 -10.76 17.39 12.63
CA LYS A 352 -9.80 18.30 13.26
C LYS A 352 -8.36 17.79 13.27
N LEU A 353 -8.16 16.48 13.11
CA LEU A 353 -6.86 15.82 13.05
C LEU A 353 -6.23 16.01 11.67
#